data_AF-Q8DM79-F1
#
_entry.id   AF-Q8DM79-F1
#
_cell.length_a   1.000
_cell.length_b   1.000
_cell.length_c   1.000
_cell.angle_alpha   90.00
_cell.angle_beta   90.00
_cell.angle_gamma   90.00
#
_symmetry.space_group_name_H-M   'P 1'
#
loop_
_entity.id
_entity.type
_entity.pdbx_description
1 polymer ?
#
loop_
_entity_poly.entity_id
_entity_poly.type
_entity_poly.pdbx_seq_one_letter_code
_entity_poly.pdbx_strand_id
1 'polypeptide(L)'
;MFALALWDRLARLLFLARDRIGEQPLYWGWAGRDLVFGSELKALRRYPDFPREIYREALGLYVRYAYVPAPWSIHPGVFKLEPSCILELSGPVTAAPPTAPLRPGGSFEGLSIRRYWSLAHLVAQGAQERFTDEGEVIAAVEAALETAVSRQLIPDVQLGAFLSGGIDSSLVVALMRKVTDVPV
;
A
#
# COMPACT_ATOMS: atom_id res chain seq x y z
N MET A 1 -9.66 0.87 1.04
CA MET A 1 -8.26 0.98 0.56
C MET A 1 -8.05 2.33 -0.13
N PHE A 2 -6.82 2.86 -0.19
CA PHE A 2 -6.56 4.14 -0.85
C PHE A 2 -5.09 4.35 -1.24
N ALA A 3 -4.89 5.10 -2.32
CA ALA A 3 -3.68 5.86 -2.60
C ALA A 3 -4.14 7.29 -2.93
N LEU A 4 -3.67 8.28 -2.16
CA LEU A 4 -4.16 9.66 -2.27
C LEU A 4 -3.02 10.65 -2.41
N ALA A 5 -3.29 11.74 -3.12
CA ALA A 5 -2.46 12.92 -3.19
C ALA A 5 -3.28 14.13 -2.75
N LEU A 6 -2.72 14.94 -1.86
CA LEU A 6 -3.34 16.17 -1.36
C LEU A 6 -2.36 17.32 -1.50
N TRP A 7 -2.75 18.34 -2.25
CA TRP A 7 -1.99 19.59 -2.37
C TRP A 7 -2.66 20.68 -1.55
N ASP A 8 -2.01 21.10 -0.47
CA ASP A 8 -2.39 22.29 0.28
C ASP A 8 -1.83 23.53 -0.43
N ARG A 9 -2.72 24.33 -1.02
CA ARG A 9 -2.33 25.55 -1.76
C ARG A 9 -1.85 26.69 -0.87
N LEU A 10 -2.34 26.77 0.37
CA LEU A 10 -1.98 27.85 1.30
C LEU A 10 -0.60 27.57 1.90
N ALA A 11 -0.40 26.35 2.40
CA ALA A 11 0.88 25.94 2.96
C ALA A 11 1.92 25.53 1.91
N ARG A 12 1.50 25.32 0.65
CA ARG A 12 2.32 24.80 -0.46
C ARG A 12 2.96 23.45 -0.13
N LEU A 13 2.16 22.55 0.45
CA LEU A 13 2.57 21.21 0.85
C LEU A 13 1.89 20.15 -0.01
N LEU A 14 2.65 19.20 -0.53
CA LEU A 14 2.11 17.98 -1.16
C LEU A 14 2.22 16.82 -0.17
N PHE A 15 1.11 16.14 0.06
CA PHE A 15 1.05 14.89 0.80
C PHE A 15 0.67 13.76 -0.14
N LEU A 16 1.47 12.69 -0.14
CA LEU A 16 1.14 11.42 -0.77
C LEU A 16 0.95 10.38 0.33
N ALA A 17 -0.24 9.77 0.42
CA ALA A 17 -0.51 8.77 1.45
C ALA A 17 -1.00 7.46 0.84
N ARG A 18 -0.47 6.36 1.38
CA ARG A 18 -0.81 5.00 0.96
C ARG A 18 -1.46 4.24 2.12
N ASP A 19 -2.47 3.44 1.82
CA ASP A 19 -3.23 2.70 2.83
C ASP A 19 -2.37 1.78 3.72
N ARG A 20 -2.99 1.31 4.82
CA ARG A 20 -2.34 0.61 5.93
C ARG A 20 -1.53 -0.61 5.50
N ILE A 21 -2.04 -1.37 4.53
CA ILE A 21 -1.46 -2.63 4.07
C ILE A 21 -0.83 -2.51 2.68
N GLY A 22 -0.99 -1.37 2.02
CA GLY A 22 -0.43 -1.06 0.71
C GLY A 22 -1.14 -1.81 -0.40
N GLU A 23 -2.46 -2.00 -0.28
CA GLU A 23 -3.24 -2.66 -1.32
C GLU A 23 -3.20 -1.87 -2.63
N GLN A 24 -3.43 -0.55 -2.55
CA GLN A 24 -3.29 0.32 -3.71
C GLN A 24 -1.83 0.76 -3.87
N PRO A 25 -1.21 0.58 -5.05
CA PRO A 25 0.13 1.06 -5.29
C PRO A 25 0.18 2.60 -5.35
N LEU A 26 1.30 3.18 -4.88
CA LEU A 26 1.60 4.59 -5.05
C LEU A 26 3.11 4.74 -5.31
N TYR A 27 3.45 5.10 -6.53
CA TYR A 27 4.81 5.36 -6.98
C TYR A 27 5.10 6.86 -6.94
N TRP A 28 6.34 7.20 -6.65
CA TRP A 28 6.83 8.57 -6.65
C TRP A 28 8.32 8.59 -7.01
N GLY A 29 8.83 9.70 -7.51
CA GLY A 29 10.26 9.85 -7.78
C GLY A 29 10.56 10.92 -8.82
N TRP A 30 11.69 10.79 -9.49
CA TRP A 30 12.22 11.82 -10.38
C TRP A 30 11.96 11.47 -11.85
N ALA A 31 11.60 12.49 -12.62
CA ALA A 31 11.66 12.51 -14.07
C ALA A 31 12.39 13.80 -14.47
N GLY A 32 13.68 13.68 -14.82
CA GLY A 32 14.57 14.83 -14.95
C GLY A 32 14.63 15.65 -13.66
N ARG A 33 14.13 16.89 -13.69
CA ARG A 33 14.08 17.81 -12.55
C ARG A 33 12.75 17.80 -11.80
N ASP A 34 11.75 17.12 -12.35
CA ASP A 34 10.41 17.11 -11.82
C ASP A 34 10.18 15.92 -10.89
N LEU A 35 9.39 16.14 -9.84
CA LEU A 35 8.89 15.07 -9.00
C LEU A 35 7.56 14.58 -9.57
N VAL A 36 7.50 13.29 -9.92
CA VAL A 36 6.30 12.65 -10.47
C VAL A 36 5.77 11.61 -9.49
N PHE A 37 4.46 11.41 -9.46
CA PHE A 37 3.80 10.38 -8.66
C PHE A 37 2.54 9.84 -9.33
N GLY A 38 2.16 8.61 -9.00
CA GLY A 38 0.96 7.97 -9.53
C GLY A 38 0.83 6.52 -9.09
N SER A 39 -0.36 5.95 -9.22
CA SER A 39 -0.62 4.56 -8.84
C SER A 39 -0.03 3.54 -9.82
N GLU A 40 0.23 3.94 -11.07
CA GLU A 40 0.70 3.03 -12.12
C GLU A 40 1.95 3.57 -12.84
N LEU A 41 2.98 2.73 -12.95
CA LEU A 41 4.23 3.09 -13.65
C LEU A 41 4.01 3.41 -15.15
N LYS A 42 3.04 2.78 -15.81
CA LYS A 42 2.76 3.04 -17.24
C LYS A 42 2.34 4.49 -17.51
N ALA A 43 1.67 5.13 -16.55
CA ALA A 43 1.32 6.55 -16.62
C ALA A 43 2.57 7.42 -16.48
N LEU A 44 3.40 7.15 -15.46
CA LEU A 44 4.63 7.92 -15.20
C LEU A 44 5.65 7.80 -16.34
N ARG A 45 5.78 6.62 -16.95
CA ARG A 45 6.65 6.36 -18.12
C ARG A 45 6.31 7.21 -19.34
N ARG A 46 5.14 7.86 -19.37
CA ARG A 46 4.74 8.77 -20.44
C ARG A 46 5.23 10.20 -20.23
N TYR A 47 5.63 10.56 -19.01
CA TYR A 47 6.17 11.88 -18.69
C TYR A 47 7.56 12.07 -19.35
N PRO A 48 7.89 13.28 -19.84
CA PRO A 48 9.22 13.60 -20.34
C PRO A 48 10.31 13.27 -19.31
N ASP A 49 11.48 12.84 -19.77
CA ASP A 49 12.65 12.56 -18.92
C ASP A 49 12.45 11.51 -17.80
N PHE A 50 11.34 10.74 -17.85
CA PHE A 50 11.17 9.59 -16.95
C PHE A 50 12.23 8.51 -17.23
N PRO A 51 12.88 7.95 -16.20
CA PRO A 51 13.94 6.95 -16.38
C PRO A 51 13.41 5.68 -17.07
N ARG A 52 14.02 5.34 -18.22
CA ARG A 52 13.60 4.18 -19.04
C ARG A 52 14.42 2.92 -18.79
N GLU A 53 15.52 3.05 -18.07
CA GLU A 53 16.38 1.93 -17.71
C GLU A 53 15.72 1.03 -16.65
N ILE A 54 16.19 -0.21 -16.59
CA ILE A 54 15.83 -1.17 -15.55
C ILE A 54 16.92 -1.13 -14.47
N TYR A 55 16.52 -0.86 -13.23
CA TYR A 55 17.40 -0.93 -12.08
C TYR A 55 17.72 -2.40 -11.76
N ARG A 56 18.99 -2.79 -11.93
CA ARG A 56 19.41 -4.20 -11.92
C ARG A 56 19.19 -4.88 -10.57
N GLU A 57 19.35 -4.14 -9.47
CA GLU A 57 19.14 -4.64 -8.13
C GLU A 57 17.65 -4.89 -7.87
N ALA A 58 16.77 -4.01 -8.36
CA ALA A 58 15.33 -4.25 -8.33
C ALA A 58 14.90 -5.43 -9.22
N LEU A 59 15.57 -5.63 -10.37
CA LEU A 59 15.37 -6.83 -11.18
C LEU A 59 15.77 -8.09 -10.41
N GLY A 60 16.88 -8.04 -9.65
CA GLY A 60 17.29 -9.12 -8.75
C GLY A 60 16.21 -9.45 -7.71
N LEU A 61 15.57 -8.43 -7.12
CA LEU A 61 14.43 -8.62 -6.21
C LEU A 61 13.24 -9.27 -6.92
N TYR A 62 12.94 -8.85 -8.15
CA TYR A 62 11.86 -9.44 -8.95
C TYR A 62 12.09 -10.93 -9.22
N VAL A 63 13.29 -11.32 -9.65
CA VAL A 63 13.62 -12.73 -9.91
C VAL A 63 13.55 -13.56 -8.62
N ARG A 64 13.91 -12.97 -7.47
CA ARG A 64 13.88 -13.65 -6.17
C ARG A 64 12.46 -13.81 -5.60
N TYR A 65 11.62 -12.79 -5.73
CA TYR A 65 10.33 -12.71 -5.04
C TYR A 65 9.11 -12.78 -5.97
N ALA A 66 9.32 -12.84 -7.29
CA ALA A 66 8.30 -12.68 -8.33
C ALA A 66 7.58 -11.31 -8.35
N TYR A 67 8.08 -10.32 -7.59
CA TYR A 67 7.66 -8.93 -7.63
C TYR A 67 8.76 -8.01 -7.10
N VAL A 68 8.68 -6.70 -7.38
CA VAL A 68 9.56 -5.68 -6.78
C VAL A 68 8.93 -5.15 -5.48
N PRO A 69 9.49 -5.46 -4.30
CA PRO A 69 8.93 -5.04 -3.01
C PRO A 69 9.11 -3.54 -2.78
N ALA A 70 8.18 -2.93 -2.04
CA ALA A 70 8.39 -1.57 -1.53
C ALA A 70 9.64 -1.54 -0.63
N PRO A 71 10.39 -0.43 -0.60
CA PRO A 71 10.15 0.83 -1.30
C PRO A 71 10.66 0.89 -2.75
N TRP A 72 11.15 -0.23 -3.30
CA TRP A 72 11.76 -0.23 -4.63
C TRP A 72 10.72 -0.19 -5.77
N SER A 73 11.18 0.32 -6.92
CA SER A 73 10.53 0.15 -8.21
C SER A 73 11.54 -0.42 -9.22
N ILE A 74 11.05 -0.86 -10.38
CA ILE A 74 11.93 -1.38 -11.44
C ILE A 74 12.76 -0.28 -12.12
N HIS A 75 12.41 0.99 -11.91
CA HIS A 75 13.09 2.14 -12.50
C HIS A 75 13.97 2.85 -11.47
N PRO A 76 15.21 3.25 -11.83
CA PRO A 76 16.10 3.97 -10.92
C PRO A 76 15.52 5.35 -10.57
N GLY A 77 15.72 5.82 -9.34
CA GLY A 77 15.20 7.11 -8.88
C GLY A 77 13.67 7.19 -8.78
N VAL A 78 12.97 6.06 -8.95
CA VAL A 78 11.53 5.93 -8.76
C VAL A 78 11.28 4.87 -7.69
N PHE A 79 10.43 5.21 -6.74
CA PHE A 79 10.20 4.44 -5.54
C PHE A 79 8.70 4.16 -5.38
N LYS A 80 8.40 3.10 -4.64
CA LYS A 80 7.05 2.77 -4.21
C LYS A 80 6.91 3.24 -2.76
N LEU A 81 5.94 4.10 -2.47
CA LEU A 81 5.69 4.53 -1.10
C LEU A 81 5.35 3.29 -0.26
N GLU A 82 6.00 3.10 0.89
CA GLU A 82 5.72 1.94 1.75
C GLU A 82 4.26 1.97 2.25
N PRO A 83 3.67 0.80 2.55
CA PRO A 83 2.38 0.72 3.24
C PRO A 83 2.36 1.61 4.48
N SER A 84 1.20 2.15 4.84
CA SER A 84 0.97 2.95 6.05
C SER A 84 1.81 4.21 6.19
N CYS A 85 2.31 4.75 5.07
CA CYS A 85 3.20 5.91 5.06
C CYS A 85 2.57 7.12 4.39
N ILE A 86 3.01 8.28 4.86
CA ILE A 86 2.75 9.60 4.26
C ILE A 86 4.10 10.17 3.85
N LEU A 87 4.25 10.49 2.57
CA LEU A 87 5.31 11.34 2.06
C LEU A 87 4.82 12.78 2.04
N GLU A 88 5.67 13.69 2.50
CA GLU A 88 5.43 15.11 2.51
C GLU A 88 6.52 15.82 1.72
N LEU A 89 6.12 16.73 0.85
CA LEU A 89 7.00 17.64 0.11
C LEU A 89 6.67 19.07 0.53
N SER A 90 7.61 19.74 1.20
CA SER A 90 7.45 21.08 1.77
C SER A 90 8.23 22.18 1.05
N GLY A 91 9.00 21.83 0.02
CA GLY A 91 9.81 22.74 -0.75
C GLY A 91 10.32 22.11 -2.04
N PRO A 92 11.05 22.85 -2.88
CA PRO A 92 11.63 22.30 -4.08
C PRO A 92 12.65 21.19 -3.74
N VAL A 93 12.69 20.18 -4.59
CA VAL A 93 13.72 19.14 -4.57
C VAL A 93 14.58 19.36 -5.80
N THR A 94 15.84 19.70 -5.59
CA THR A 94 16.77 20.10 -6.66
C THR A 94 17.90 19.11 -6.85
N ALA A 95 18.21 18.33 -5.82
CA ALA A 95 19.18 17.27 -5.92
C ALA A 95 18.69 16.11 -6.81
N ALA A 96 19.66 15.41 -7.39
CA ALA A 96 19.42 14.14 -8.06
C ALA A 96 18.78 13.12 -7.09
N PRO A 97 18.03 12.13 -7.61
CA PRO A 97 17.42 11.11 -6.77
C PRO A 97 18.47 10.40 -5.90
N PRO A 98 18.18 10.14 -4.61
CA PRO A 98 19.08 9.35 -3.78
C PRO A 98 19.20 7.93 -4.34
N THR A 99 20.37 7.31 -4.18
CA THR A 99 20.58 5.91 -4.61
C THR A 99 19.78 4.94 -3.76
N ALA A 100 19.60 5.25 -2.48
CA ALA A 100 18.76 4.50 -1.56
C ALA A 100 17.39 5.17 -1.38
N PRO A 101 16.30 4.39 -1.32
CA PRO A 101 14.95 4.91 -1.08
C PRO A 101 14.84 5.54 0.30
N LEU A 102 14.13 6.66 0.38
CA LEU A 102 13.75 7.25 1.65
C LEU A 102 12.83 6.29 2.42
N ARG A 103 13.10 6.10 3.71
CA ARG A 103 12.31 5.25 4.61
C ARG A 103 11.57 6.12 5.64
N PRO A 104 10.50 5.63 6.28
CA PRO A 104 9.82 6.33 7.36
C PRO A 104 10.78 6.77 8.47
N GLY A 105 10.69 8.03 8.87
CA GLY A 105 11.63 8.71 9.77
C GLY A 105 12.75 9.45 9.04
N GLY A 106 12.93 9.22 7.74
CA GLY A 106 13.93 9.89 6.91
C GLY A 106 13.42 11.20 6.28
N SER A 107 14.36 12.09 6.00
CA SER A 107 14.16 13.29 5.18
C SER A 107 15.25 13.43 4.12
N PHE A 108 14.94 14.13 3.03
CA PHE A 108 15.86 14.48 1.95
C PHE A 108 15.43 15.80 1.31
N GLU A 109 16.20 16.87 1.52
CA GLU A 109 15.79 18.24 1.17
C GLU A 109 14.35 18.54 1.67
N GLY A 110 13.45 18.96 0.78
CA GLY A 110 12.04 19.22 1.11
C GLY A 110 11.17 17.97 1.29
N LEU A 111 11.71 16.75 1.19
CA LEU A 111 10.97 15.50 1.33
C LEU A 111 11.09 14.93 2.75
N SER A 112 10.00 14.39 3.28
CA SER A 112 10.02 13.53 4.46
C SER A 112 9.02 12.40 4.33
N ILE A 113 9.28 11.27 4.99
CA ILE A 113 8.32 10.15 5.08
C ILE A 113 8.07 9.83 6.54
N ARG A 114 6.80 9.67 6.91
CA ARG A 114 6.40 9.17 8.24
C ARG A 114 5.43 8.01 8.11
N ARG A 115 5.47 7.10 9.07
CA ARG A 115 4.51 6.01 9.21
C ARG A 115 3.38 6.45 10.13
N TYR A 116 2.13 6.40 9.65
CA TYR A 116 0.96 6.81 10.43
C TYR A 116 0.23 5.62 11.08
N TRP A 117 0.57 4.39 10.70
CA TRP A 117 -0.03 3.17 11.24
C TRP A 117 0.99 2.02 11.22
N SER A 118 0.93 1.08 12.16
CA SER A 118 1.87 -0.05 12.21
C SER A 118 1.17 -1.33 12.66
N LEU A 119 1.09 -2.32 11.75
CA LEU A 119 0.58 -3.65 12.09
C LEU A 119 1.43 -4.29 13.19
N ALA A 120 2.75 -4.16 13.10
CA ALA A 120 3.66 -4.73 14.08
C ALA A 120 3.42 -4.15 15.49
N HIS A 121 3.11 -2.86 15.59
CA HIS A 121 2.76 -2.23 16.86
C HIS A 121 1.45 -2.79 17.42
N LEU A 122 0.40 -2.90 16.58
CA LEU A 122 -0.88 -3.47 17.00
C LEU A 122 -0.76 -4.95 17.42
N VAL A 123 0.01 -5.74 16.69
CA VAL A 123 0.28 -7.15 17.04
C VAL A 123 1.04 -7.25 18.37
N ALA A 124 2.03 -6.38 18.59
CA ALA A 124 2.79 -6.37 19.85
C ALA A 124 1.90 -5.98 21.05
N GLN A 125 0.97 -5.04 20.87
CA GLN A 125 -0.01 -4.68 21.90
C GLN A 125 -1.01 -5.82 22.15
N GLY A 126 -1.62 -6.38 21.10
CA GLY A 126 -2.57 -7.49 21.24
C GLY A 126 -1.95 -8.75 21.85
N ALA A 127 -0.64 -8.97 21.66
CA ALA A 127 0.07 -10.08 22.30
C ALA A 127 0.13 -9.98 23.84
N GLN A 128 -0.15 -8.81 24.43
CA GLN A 128 -0.23 -8.59 25.88
C GLN A 128 -1.63 -8.93 26.44
N GLU A 129 -2.66 -8.89 25.61
CA GLU A 129 -4.06 -9.16 25.97
C GLU A 129 -4.54 -10.43 25.26
N ARG A 130 -4.03 -11.59 25.72
CA ARG A 130 -4.35 -12.88 25.09
C ARG A 130 -5.65 -13.43 25.64
N PHE A 131 -6.46 -13.97 24.74
CA PHE A 131 -7.54 -14.87 25.11
C PHE A 131 -6.99 -16.10 25.85
N THR A 132 -7.72 -16.55 26.86
CA THR A 132 -7.39 -17.75 27.64
C THR A 132 -8.31 -18.93 27.32
N ASP A 133 -9.45 -18.67 26.68
CA ASP A 133 -10.43 -19.67 26.27
C ASP A 133 -10.45 -19.82 24.75
N GLU A 134 -10.48 -21.07 24.27
CA GLU A 134 -10.48 -21.37 22.83
C GLU A 134 -11.79 -20.99 22.15
N GLY A 135 -12.92 -21.14 22.85
CA GLY A 135 -14.23 -20.75 22.34
C GLY A 135 -14.33 -19.24 22.10
N GLU A 136 -13.79 -18.44 23.02
CA GLU A 136 -13.68 -16.99 22.85
C GLU A 136 -12.81 -16.61 21.65
N VAL A 137 -11.68 -17.31 21.41
CA VAL A 137 -10.82 -17.08 20.24
C VAL A 137 -11.58 -17.35 18.95
N ILE A 138 -12.26 -18.50 18.86
CA ILE A 138 -13.02 -18.89 17.67
C ILE A 138 -14.10 -17.85 17.37
N ALA A 139 -14.88 -17.45 18.39
CA ALA A 139 -15.92 -16.44 18.24
C ALA A 139 -15.36 -15.07 17.81
N ALA A 140 -14.22 -14.66 18.38
CA ALA A 140 -13.59 -13.38 18.04
C ALA A 140 -13.06 -13.36 16.59
N VAL A 141 -12.44 -14.47 16.15
CA VAL A 141 -11.95 -14.62 14.77
C VAL A 141 -13.11 -14.64 13.79
N GLU A 142 -14.16 -15.42 14.06
CA GLU A 142 -15.35 -15.47 13.20
C GLU A 142 -16.00 -14.10 13.06
N ALA A 143 -16.23 -13.39 14.17
CA ALA A 143 -16.79 -12.04 14.16
C ALA A 143 -15.91 -11.03 13.39
N ALA A 144 -14.58 -11.12 13.52
CA ALA A 144 -13.65 -10.25 12.80
C ALA A 144 -13.68 -10.52 11.29
N LEU A 145 -13.73 -11.80 10.88
CA LEU A 145 -13.83 -12.20 9.48
C LEU A 145 -15.18 -11.80 8.87
N GLU A 146 -16.29 -12.03 9.57
CA GLU A 146 -17.62 -11.58 9.14
C GLU A 146 -17.67 -10.07 8.94
N THR A 147 -17.13 -9.31 9.90
CA THR A 147 -17.05 -7.85 9.81
C THR A 147 -16.21 -7.42 8.60
N ALA A 148 -15.08 -8.08 8.37
CA ALA A 148 -14.21 -7.77 7.24
C ALA A 148 -14.91 -8.04 5.90
N VAL A 149 -15.57 -9.20 5.76
CA VAL A 149 -16.30 -9.59 4.54
C VAL A 149 -17.51 -8.68 4.32
N SER A 150 -18.32 -8.44 5.34
CA SER A 150 -19.50 -7.55 5.27
C SER A 150 -19.12 -6.15 4.77
N ARG A 151 -17.99 -5.59 5.20
CA ARG A 151 -17.50 -4.28 4.73
C ARG A 151 -17.09 -4.25 3.26
N GLN A 152 -16.82 -5.40 2.64
CA GLN A 152 -16.54 -5.49 1.19
C GLN A 152 -17.81 -5.76 0.37
N LEU A 153 -18.94 -6.07 1.00
CA LEU A 153 -20.21 -6.39 0.35
C LEU A 153 -21.13 -5.16 0.29
N ILE A 154 -20.60 -4.01 -0.11
CA ILE A 154 -21.39 -2.81 -0.40
C ILE A 154 -21.38 -2.60 -1.91
N PRO A 155 -22.16 -3.36 -2.70
CA PRO A 155 -22.03 -3.25 -4.14
C PRO A 155 -23.09 -2.35 -4.76
N ASP A 156 -22.64 -1.49 -5.66
CA ASP A 156 -23.49 -0.84 -6.66
C ASP A 156 -23.70 -1.74 -7.90
N VAL A 157 -23.16 -2.97 -7.88
CA VAL A 157 -23.10 -3.92 -9.02
C VAL A 157 -23.26 -5.37 -8.57
N GLN A 158 -23.36 -6.34 -9.49
CA GLN A 158 -23.32 -7.75 -9.11
C GLN A 158 -21.91 -8.14 -8.64
N LEU A 159 -21.84 -8.84 -7.51
CA LEU A 159 -20.59 -9.37 -6.97
C LEU A 159 -20.36 -10.81 -7.44
N GLY A 160 -19.09 -11.17 -7.54
CA GLY A 160 -18.65 -12.56 -7.70
C GLY A 160 -17.43 -12.83 -6.82
N ALA A 161 -17.00 -14.08 -6.74
CA ALA A 161 -15.87 -14.49 -5.94
C ALA A 161 -14.90 -15.38 -6.73
N PHE A 162 -13.61 -15.22 -6.48
CA PHE A 162 -12.61 -16.19 -6.92
C PHE A 162 -12.62 -17.40 -5.99
N LEU A 163 -12.97 -18.59 -6.52
CA LEU A 163 -13.06 -19.83 -5.75
C LEU A 163 -12.03 -20.84 -6.24
N SER A 164 -10.96 -21.03 -5.45
CA SER A 164 -9.88 -21.96 -5.78
C SER A 164 -10.13 -23.39 -5.26
N GLY A 165 -11.15 -23.59 -4.40
CA GLY A 165 -11.39 -24.82 -3.65
C GLY A 165 -10.51 -24.99 -2.40
N GLY A 166 -9.59 -24.05 -2.15
CA GLY A 166 -8.82 -23.98 -0.90
C GLY A 166 -9.65 -23.46 0.27
N ILE A 167 -9.13 -23.65 1.50
CA ILE A 167 -9.82 -23.24 2.73
C ILE A 167 -10.10 -21.73 2.78
N ASP A 168 -9.16 -20.89 2.35
CA ASP A 168 -9.29 -19.43 2.44
C ASP A 168 -10.39 -18.89 1.53
N SER A 169 -10.36 -19.26 0.25
CA SER A 169 -11.36 -18.79 -0.72
C SER A 169 -12.75 -19.36 -0.42
N SER A 170 -12.81 -20.63 0.01
CA SER A 170 -14.07 -21.26 0.41
C SER A 170 -14.66 -20.62 1.67
N LEU A 171 -13.83 -20.25 2.65
CA LEU A 171 -14.25 -19.54 3.86
C LEU A 171 -14.79 -18.15 3.51
N VAL A 172 -14.10 -17.39 2.65
CA VAL A 172 -14.59 -16.08 2.20
C VAL A 172 -15.95 -16.24 1.53
N VAL A 173 -16.13 -17.19 0.60
CA VAL A 173 -17.42 -17.42 -0.07
C VAL A 173 -18.51 -17.84 0.92
N ALA A 174 -18.20 -18.73 1.88
CA ALA A 174 -19.14 -19.14 2.91
C ALA A 174 -19.57 -17.95 3.79
N LEU A 175 -18.64 -17.09 4.19
CA LEU A 175 -18.92 -15.88 4.94
C LEU A 175 -19.71 -14.87 4.12
N MET A 176 -19.40 -14.70 2.84
CA MET A 176 -20.19 -13.84 1.96
C MET A 176 -21.65 -14.28 1.96
N ARG A 177 -21.90 -15.60 1.86
CA ARG A 177 -23.25 -16.18 1.93
C ARG A 177 -23.92 -16.07 3.28
N LYS A 178 -23.16 -16.10 4.38
CA LYS A 178 -23.69 -15.92 5.72
C LYS A 178 -24.20 -14.50 5.95
N VAL A 179 -23.56 -13.50 5.35
CA VAL A 179 -23.84 -12.08 5.62
C VAL A 179 -24.65 -11.38 4.51
N THR A 180 -24.95 -12.05 3.39
CA THR A 180 -25.79 -11.50 2.32
C THR A 180 -26.79 -12.52 1.77
N ASP A 181 -28.01 -12.06 1.52
CA ASP A 181 -29.07 -12.86 0.88
C ASP A 181 -28.99 -12.83 -0.66
N VAL A 182 -28.09 -12.01 -1.22
CA VAL A 182 -27.90 -11.89 -2.67
C VAL A 182 -27.04 -13.03 -3.21
N PRO A 183 -27.35 -13.55 -4.41
CA PRO A 183 -26.47 -14.47 -5.12
C PRO A 183 -25.05 -13.92 -5.36
N VAL A 184 -24.07 -14.56 -4.70
CA VAL A 184 -22.61 -14.56 -4.93
C VAL A 184 -22.17 -15.73 -5.82
#